data_AF-A0A0P7Z5H7-F1
#
_entry.id   AF-A0A0P7Z5H7-F1
#
_cell.length_a   1.000
_cell.length_b   1.000
_cell.length_c   1.000
_cell.angle_alpha   90.00
_cell.angle_beta   90.00
_cell.angle_gamma   90.00
#
_symmetry.space_group_name_H-M   'P 1'
#
loop_
_entity.id
_entity.type
_entity.pdbx_description
1 polymer ?
#
loop_
_entity_poly.entity_id
_entity_poly.type
_entity_poly.pdbx_seq_one_letter_code
_entity_poly.pdbx_strand_id
1 'polypeptide(L)'
;MLRFVSFLAAIGALLAAALSVTARAETGAGWQAYDANTFAAAQATGKTIVVDVYADWCPTCRAQAPILDELREELAGETIAFIKVDFDKQKAFLRAHRIPRQSTVLVFKGRKEIARSIAQTDRNRLRAVVLGAL
;
A
#
# COMPACT_ATOMS: atom_id res chain seq x y z
N MET A 1 5.00 62.44 37.96
CA MET A 1 4.83 62.54 36.50
C MET A 1 5.26 61.23 35.87
N LEU A 2 4.37 60.69 35.04
CA LEU A 2 4.40 59.40 34.35
C LEU A 2 5.60 59.26 33.39
N ARG A 3 6.26 58.09 33.36
CA ARG A 3 6.76 57.36 32.15
C ARG A 3 7.74 56.24 32.54
N PHE A 4 7.32 54.97 32.39
CA PHE A 4 7.66 54.10 31.26
C PHE A 4 9.16 53.74 31.18
N VAL A 5 9.54 52.53 31.63
CA VAL A 5 10.35 51.60 30.83
C VAL A 5 10.04 50.17 31.30
N SER A 6 9.43 49.41 30.40
CA SER A 6 9.25 47.96 30.47
C SER A 6 10.62 47.26 30.46
N PHE A 7 10.88 46.39 31.43
CA PHE A 7 12.00 45.43 31.37
C PHE A 7 11.46 44.01 31.45
N LEU A 8 11.27 43.45 30.25
CA LEU A 8 11.56 42.07 29.85
C LEU A 8 11.38 40.98 30.90
N ALA A 9 10.24 40.28 30.82
CA ALA A 9 10.07 38.95 31.39
C ALA A 9 11.09 38.00 30.77
N ALA A 10 12.00 37.51 31.60
CA ALA A 10 13.07 36.63 31.21
C ALA A 10 12.70 35.16 31.53
N ILE A 11 13.05 34.27 30.58
CA ILE A 11 13.38 32.85 30.80
C ILE A 11 12.14 31.96 31.05
N GLY A 12 11.74 31.02 30.19
CA GLY A 12 12.56 30.06 29.46
C GLY A 12 12.50 28.70 30.15
N ALA A 13 11.47 27.88 29.87
CA ALA A 13 11.44 26.44 30.14
C ALA A 13 10.30 25.81 29.30
N LEU A 14 10.61 25.13 28.20
CA LEU A 14 10.81 23.66 28.15
C LEU A 14 9.59 22.90 28.69
N LEU A 15 8.73 22.45 27.77
CA LEU A 15 8.11 21.12 27.76
C LEU A 15 7.33 20.93 26.44
N ALA A 16 8.08 20.85 25.35
CA ALA A 16 7.62 20.18 24.14
C ALA A 16 7.72 18.67 24.38
N ALA A 17 6.74 18.09 25.08
CA ALA A 17 6.69 16.66 25.35
C ALA A 17 5.25 16.17 25.38
N ALA A 18 4.72 15.88 24.19
CA ALA A 18 3.81 14.77 23.91
C ALA A 18 3.32 14.89 22.46
N LEU A 19 4.25 14.78 21.50
CA LEU A 19 3.89 14.23 20.20
C LEU A 19 3.55 12.77 20.47
N SER A 20 2.27 12.51 20.76
CA SER A 20 1.69 11.18 20.75
C SER A 20 1.82 10.65 19.33
N VAL A 21 2.98 10.08 19.03
CA VAL A 21 3.19 9.13 17.94
C VAL A 21 2.36 7.89 18.31
N THR A 22 1.06 8.00 18.09
CA THR A 22 0.26 6.82 17.79
C THR A 22 0.25 6.71 16.27
N ALA A 23 1.41 6.34 15.72
CA ALA A 23 1.42 5.64 14.45
C ALA A 23 0.74 4.30 14.71
N ARG A 24 -0.60 4.30 14.72
CA ARG A 24 -1.36 3.08 14.48
C ARG A 24 -0.91 2.64 13.10
N ALA A 25 -0.14 1.57 13.04
CA ALA A 25 -0.05 0.77 11.82
C ALA A 25 -1.50 0.43 11.48
N GLU A 26 -2.04 1.07 10.44
CA GLU A 26 -3.36 0.77 9.93
C GLU A 26 -3.34 -0.70 9.52
N THR A 27 -3.94 -1.53 10.36
CA THR A 27 -4.23 -2.91 10.04
C THR A 27 -5.29 -2.90 8.94
N GLY A 28 -4.82 -2.83 7.69
CA GLY A 28 -5.17 -3.79 6.64
C GLY A 28 -6.58 -3.79 6.07
N ALA A 29 -7.31 -2.67 6.03
CA ALA A 29 -8.63 -2.65 5.38
C ALA A 29 -8.64 -2.03 3.97
N GLY A 30 -7.62 -1.24 3.61
CA GLY A 30 -7.61 -0.44 2.38
C GLY A 30 -6.47 -0.78 1.42
N TRP A 31 -6.59 -0.27 0.18
CA TRP A 31 -5.46 -0.24 -0.75
C TRP A 31 -4.36 0.66 -0.23
N GLN A 32 -3.14 0.14 -0.20
CA GLN A 32 -1.94 0.88 0.14
C GLN A 32 -1.20 1.26 -1.15
N ALA A 33 -0.79 2.51 -1.29
CA ALA A 33 0.13 2.87 -2.36
C ALA A 33 1.48 2.18 -2.13
N TYR A 34 2.14 1.76 -3.20
CA TYR A 34 3.43 1.09 -3.09
C TYR A 34 4.49 2.01 -2.46
N ASP A 35 5.09 1.51 -1.39
CA ASP A 35 6.31 2.00 -0.78
C ASP A 35 7.30 0.83 -0.63
N ALA A 36 8.56 1.06 -1.01
CA ALA A 36 9.56 -0.01 -1.08
C ALA A 36 9.91 -0.57 0.31
N ASN A 37 9.97 0.28 1.33
CA ASN A 37 10.33 -0.13 2.69
C ASN A 37 9.19 -0.95 3.32
N THR A 38 7.96 -0.47 3.18
CA THR A 38 6.75 -1.13 3.69
C THR A 38 6.55 -2.48 3.00
N PHE A 39 6.74 -2.55 1.67
CA PHE A 39 6.71 -3.81 0.94
C PHE A 39 7.77 -4.79 1.45
N ALA A 40 9.04 -4.35 1.56
CA ALA A 40 10.12 -5.21 2.04
C ALA A 40 9.90 -5.70 3.49
N ALA A 41 9.34 -4.85 4.35
CA ALA A 41 8.98 -5.22 5.73
C ALA A 41 7.87 -6.28 5.75
N ALA A 42 6.81 -6.11 4.95
CA ALA A 42 5.74 -7.10 4.82
C ALA A 42 6.27 -8.45 4.27
N GLN A 43 7.22 -8.41 3.32
CA GLN A 43 7.86 -9.63 2.84
C GLN A 43 8.69 -10.32 3.92
N ALA A 44 9.41 -9.55 4.74
CA ALA A 44 10.27 -10.08 5.79
C ALA A 44 9.48 -10.78 6.91
N THR A 45 8.24 -10.36 7.18
CA THR A 45 7.35 -11.00 8.16
C THR A 45 6.57 -12.18 7.59
N GLY A 46 6.79 -12.56 6.32
CA GLY A 46 6.06 -13.66 5.68
C GLY A 46 4.61 -13.33 5.34
N LYS A 47 4.22 -12.05 5.37
CA LYS A 47 2.86 -11.60 5.09
C LYS A 47 2.44 -12.00 3.67
N THR A 48 1.15 -12.27 3.49
CA THR A 48 0.57 -12.41 2.14
C THR A 48 0.32 -11.02 1.55
N ILE A 49 0.72 -10.80 0.31
CA ILE A 49 0.65 -9.49 -0.36
C ILE A 49 0.03 -9.67 -1.74
N VAL A 50 -1.10 -9.00 -1.97
CA VAL A 50 -1.73 -8.87 -3.29
C VAL A 50 -1.33 -7.53 -3.88
N VAL A 51 -0.77 -7.54 -5.08
CA VAL A 51 -0.30 -6.33 -5.77
C VAL A 51 -1.09 -6.13 -7.06
N ASP A 52 -1.71 -4.96 -7.21
CA ASP A 52 -2.34 -4.47 -8.44
C ASP A 52 -1.41 -3.47 -9.14
N VAL A 53 -0.84 -3.85 -10.28
CA VAL A 53 -0.08 -2.92 -11.13
C VAL A 53 -1.03 -2.24 -12.11
N TYR A 54 -1.32 -0.97 -11.86
CA TYR A 54 -2.35 -0.21 -12.58
C TYR A 54 -1.80 1.05 -13.26
N ALA A 55 -2.59 1.66 -14.13
CA ALA A 55 -2.38 3.02 -14.62
C ALA A 55 -3.75 3.70 -14.78
N ASP A 56 -3.84 5.01 -14.60
CA ASP A 56 -5.13 5.73 -14.63
C ASP A 56 -5.84 5.63 -16.00
N TRP A 57 -5.04 5.64 -17.07
CA TRP A 57 -5.53 5.53 -18.45
C TRP A 57 -5.88 4.08 -18.87
N CYS A 58 -5.62 3.08 -18.03
CA CYS A 58 -5.72 1.67 -18.38
C CYS A 58 -7.18 1.14 -18.31
N PRO A 59 -7.83 0.81 -19.46
CA PRO A 59 -9.20 0.27 -19.45
C PRO A 59 -9.30 -1.11 -18.80
N THR A 60 -8.32 -1.98 -19.04
CA THR A 60 -8.26 -3.32 -18.43
C THR A 60 -8.18 -3.23 -16.91
N CYS A 61 -7.42 -2.28 -16.38
CA CYS A 61 -7.28 -2.05 -14.95
C CYS A 61 -8.61 -1.57 -14.34
N ARG A 62 -9.34 -0.69 -15.03
CA ARG A 62 -10.69 -0.29 -14.61
C ARG A 62 -11.67 -1.47 -14.54
N ALA A 63 -11.53 -2.46 -15.43
CA ALA A 63 -12.34 -3.68 -15.38
C ALA A 63 -11.92 -4.62 -14.22
N GLN A 64 -10.63 -4.66 -13.87
CA GLN A 64 -10.11 -5.47 -12.76
C GLN A 64 -10.41 -4.88 -11.38
N ALA A 65 -10.38 -3.55 -11.25
CA ALA A 65 -10.55 -2.83 -9.99
C ALA A 65 -11.74 -3.30 -9.15
N PRO A 66 -13.00 -3.36 -9.66
CA PRO A 66 -14.13 -3.81 -8.84
C PRO A 66 -13.98 -5.26 -8.36
N ILE A 67 -13.36 -6.14 -9.16
CA ILE A 67 -13.15 -7.55 -8.78
C ILE A 67 -12.13 -7.63 -7.63
N LEU A 68 -11.05 -6.83 -7.70
CA LEU A 68 -10.01 -6.80 -6.67
C LEU A 68 -10.46 -6.07 -5.40
N ASP A 69 -11.31 -5.04 -5.52
CA ASP A 69 -11.93 -4.35 -4.39
C ASP A 69 -12.85 -5.30 -3.60
N GLU A 70 -13.70 -6.05 -4.29
CA GLU A 70 -14.55 -7.06 -3.66
C GLU A 70 -13.70 -8.12 -2.93
N LEU A 71 -12.63 -8.62 -3.54
CA LEU A 71 -11.71 -9.57 -2.89
C LEU A 71 -11.06 -8.98 -1.64
N ARG A 72 -10.64 -7.71 -1.69
CA ARG A 72 -10.08 -7.03 -0.52
C ARG A 72 -11.09 -6.96 0.61
N GLU A 73 -12.34 -6.63 0.31
CA GLU A 73 -13.41 -6.51 1.30
C GLU A 73 -13.76 -7.87 1.91
N GLU A 74 -13.88 -8.91 1.08
CA GLU A 74 -14.08 -10.30 1.54
C GLU A 74 -12.96 -10.76 2.48
N LEU A 75 -11.73 -10.32 2.23
CA LEU A 75 -10.51 -10.72 2.95
C LEU A 75 -10.07 -9.71 4.03
N ALA A 76 -10.88 -8.71 4.35
CA ALA A 76 -10.51 -7.62 5.27
C ALA A 76 -10.20 -8.08 6.71
N GLY A 77 -10.65 -9.28 7.09
CA GLY A 77 -10.30 -9.92 8.38
C GLY A 77 -8.99 -10.73 8.37
N GLU A 78 -8.40 -10.94 7.20
CA GLU A 78 -7.17 -11.71 7.05
C GLU A 78 -5.93 -10.84 7.11
N THR A 79 -4.79 -11.44 7.43
CA THR A 79 -3.50 -10.72 7.48
C THR A 79 -2.89 -10.59 6.07
N ILE A 80 -3.60 -9.89 5.19
CA ILE A 80 -3.20 -9.64 3.80
C ILE A 80 -2.88 -8.16 3.61
N ALA A 81 -1.90 -7.85 2.76
CA ALA A 81 -1.62 -6.49 2.32
C ALA A 81 -2.10 -6.33 0.87
N PHE A 82 -2.94 -5.34 0.61
CA PHE A 82 -3.39 -4.98 -0.73
C PHE A 82 -2.67 -3.73 -1.18
N ILE A 83 -1.79 -3.86 -2.19
CA ILE A 83 -0.88 -2.79 -2.62
C ILE A 83 -1.16 -2.42 -4.08
N LYS A 84 -1.25 -1.12 -4.34
CA LYS A 84 -1.30 -0.56 -5.69
C LYS A 84 0.07 -0.06 -6.12
N VAL A 85 0.52 -0.53 -7.28
CA VAL A 85 1.74 -0.06 -7.95
C VAL A 85 1.32 0.68 -9.20
N ASP A 86 1.66 1.96 -9.30
CA ASP A 86 1.42 2.76 -10.49
C ASP A 86 2.50 2.46 -11.56
N PHE A 87 2.04 2.02 -12.72
CA PHE A 87 2.87 1.58 -13.82
C PHE A 87 3.73 2.72 -14.40
N ASP A 88 3.29 3.96 -14.27
CA ASP A 88 3.98 5.13 -14.78
C ASP A 88 5.03 5.65 -13.80
N LYS A 89 4.81 5.47 -12.49
CA LYS A 89 5.68 6.01 -11.44
C LYS A 89 6.70 5.01 -10.91
N GLN A 90 6.32 3.78 -10.58
CA GLN A 90 7.17 2.84 -9.83
C GLN A 90 8.10 1.98 -10.73
N LYS A 91 8.87 2.61 -11.62
CA LYS A 91 9.69 1.90 -12.63
C LYS A 91 10.69 0.89 -12.04
N ALA A 92 11.22 1.13 -10.84
CA ALA A 92 12.13 0.20 -10.17
C ALA A 92 11.45 -1.13 -9.81
N PHE A 93 10.23 -1.07 -9.25
CA PHE A 93 9.42 -2.25 -8.96
C PHE A 93 9.13 -3.04 -10.24
N LEU A 94 8.71 -2.34 -11.30
CA LEU A 94 8.37 -2.98 -12.57
C LEU A 94 9.55 -3.77 -13.17
N ARG A 95 10.76 -3.21 -13.13
CA ARG A 95 11.96 -3.90 -13.60
C ARG A 95 12.30 -5.10 -12.72
N ALA A 96 12.29 -4.92 -11.40
CA ALA A 96 12.64 -5.98 -10.45
C ALA A 96 11.71 -7.20 -10.56
N HIS A 97 10.42 -6.97 -10.80
CA HIS A 97 9.40 -8.02 -10.91
C HIS A 97 9.06 -8.42 -12.35
N ARG A 98 9.82 -7.91 -13.34
CA ARG A 98 9.64 -8.16 -14.78
C ARG A 98 8.17 -7.97 -15.20
N ILE A 99 7.62 -6.81 -14.87
CA ILE A 99 6.23 -6.48 -15.16
C ILE A 99 6.11 -6.07 -16.64
N PRO A 100 5.38 -6.84 -17.46
CA PRO A 100 5.35 -6.59 -18.90
C PRO A 100 4.41 -5.46 -19.29
N ARG A 101 3.40 -5.19 -18.46
CA ARG A 101 2.37 -4.18 -18.68
C ARG A 101 1.58 -3.91 -17.39
N GLN A 102 0.93 -2.75 -17.35
CA GLN A 102 -0.22 -2.48 -16.48
C GLN A 102 -1.28 -3.59 -16.63
N SER A 103 -2.19 -3.74 -15.66
CA SER A 103 -3.12 -4.87 -15.49
C SER A 103 -2.45 -6.20 -15.10
N THR A 104 -1.27 -6.13 -14.50
CA THR A 104 -0.60 -7.29 -13.90
C THR A 104 -0.98 -7.34 -12.42
N VAL A 105 -1.50 -8.47 -11.98
CA VAL A 105 -1.79 -8.78 -10.58
C VAL A 105 -0.81 -9.83 -10.09
N LEU A 106 -0.22 -9.63 -8.93
CA LEU A 106 0.73 -10.56 -8.30
C LEU A 106 0.23 -10.94 -6.92
N VAL A 107 0.56 -12.15 -6.48
CA VAL A 107 0.40 -12.58 -5.10
C VAL A 107 1.75 -13.07 -4.58
N PHE A 108 2.14 -12.58 -3.41
CA PHE A 108 3.35 -12.98 -2.70
C PHE A 108 3.00 -13.64 -1.37
N LYS A 109 3.80 -14.62 -0.96
CA LYS A 109 3.94 -15.06 0.43
C LYS A 109 5.35 -14.77 0.89
N GLY A 110 5.50 -13.75 1.74
CA GLY A 110 6.81 -13.20 2.06
C GLY A 110 7.53 -12.74 0.78
N ARG A 111 8.75 -13.22 0.56
CA ARG A 111 9.55 -12.86 -0.63
C ARG A 111 9.20 -13.66 -1.90
N LYS A 112 8.42 -14.73 -1.78
CA LYS A 112 8.12 -15.63 -2.91
C LYS A 112 6.88 -15.13 -3.64
N GLU A 113 7.02 -14.85 -4.94
CA GLU A 113 5.87 -14.71 -5.85
C GLU A 113 5.26 -16.09 -6.03
N ILE A 114 3.98 -16.23 -5.70
CA ILE A 114 3.27 -17.52 -5.72
C ILE A 114 2.15 -17.55 -6.77
N ALA A 115 1.69 -16.39 -7.24
CA ALA A 115 0.76 -16.31 -8.36
C ALA A 115 0.92 -15.00 -9.14
N ARG A 116 0.55 -15.06 -10.42
CA ARG A 116 0.56 -13.93 -11.35
C ARG A 116 -0.61 -14.06 -12.32
N SER A 117 -1.28 -12.94 -12.57
CA SER A 117 -2.29 -12.78 -13.62
C SER A 117 -1.94 -11.56 -14.46
N ILE A 118 -2.08 -11.64 -15.78
CA ILE A 118 -1.80 -10.53 -16.70
C ILE A 118 -3.04 -10.29 -17.55
N ALA A 119 -3.58 -9.06 -17.47
CA ALA A 119 -4.69 -8.57 -18.26
C ALA A 119 -5.97 -9.44 -18.21
N GLN A 120 -6.15 -10.24 -17.16
CA GLN A 120 -7.36 -11.03 -16.96
C GLN A 120 -8.51 -10.14 -16.50
N THR A 121 -9.60 -10.12 -17.24
CA THR A 121 -10.82 -9.38 -16.88
C THR A 121 -12.01 -10.29 -16.59
N ASP A 122 -11.88 -11.60 -16.83
CA ASP A 122 -12.88 -12.56 -16.38
C ASP A 122 -12.84 -12.64 -14.84
N ARG A 123 -13.98 -12.35 -14.22
CA ARG A 123 -14.16 -12.30 -12.77
C ARG A 123 -13.71 -13.60 -12.11
N ASN A 124 -14.18 -14.74 -12.61
CA ASN A 124 -13.95 -16.03 -11.98
C ASN A 124 -12.47 -16.42 -12.08
N ARG A 125 -11.85 -16.21 -13.24
CA ARG A 125 -10.42 -16.49 -13.45
C ARG A 125 -9.54 -15.57 -12.63
N LEU A 126 -9.82 -14.27 -12.56
CA LEU A 126 -9.02 -13.35 -11.75
C LEU A 126 -9.11 -13.70 -10.26
N ARG A 127 -10.32 -13.97 -9.75
CA ARG A 127 -10.51 -14.42 -8.37
C ARG A 127 -9.82 -15.74 -8.09
N ALA A 128 -9.92 -16.72 -8.98
CA ALA A 128 -9.27 -18.01 -8.81
C ALA A 128 -7.74 -17.89 -8.70
N VAL A 129 -7.11 -16.98 -9.45
CA VAL A 129 -5.65 -16.75 -9.35
C VAL A 129 -5.29 -16.16 -7.98
N VAL A 130 -6.08 -15.23 -7.45
CA VAL A 130 -5.81 -14.62 -6.14
C VAL A 130 -6.10 -15.62 -5.02
N LEU A 131 -7.32 -16.14 -4.95
CA LEU A 131 -7.78 -17.02 -3.87
C LEU A 131 -7.06 -18.37 -3.85
N GLY A 132 -6.74 -18.94 -5.01
CA GLY A 132 -6.02 -20.21 -5.08
C GLY A 132 -4.55 -20.12 -4.63
N ALA A 133 -4.05 -18.91 -4.40
CA ALA A 133 -2.69 -18.65 -3.93
C ALA A 133 -2.64 -18.32 -2.43
N LEU A 134 -3.77 -18.04 -1.78
CA LEU A 134 -3.83 -17.73 -0.34
C LEU A 134 -3.73 -19.00 0.50
#